data_AF-A0A521SFX9-F1
#
_entry.id   AF-A0A521SFX9-F1
#
_cell.length_a   1.000
_cell.length_b   1.000
_cell.length_c   1.000
_cell.angle_alpha   90.00
_cell.angle_beta   90.00
_cell.angle_gamma   90.00
#
_symmetry.space_group_name_H-M   'P 1'
#
loop_
_entity.id
_entity.type
_entity.pdbx_description
1 polymer ?
#
loop_
_entity_poly.entity_id
_entity_poly.type
_entity_poly.pdbx_seq_one_letter_code
_entity_poly.pdbx_strand_id
1 'polypeptide(L)'
;MRERRWESQTAVSFEEVVAFCRSLKELGLEVKEIDKEVSCYFEEFWIDKLDEIDRLEAWPVDEVTLVQVNDRWEGDFFVLAGSHYDLFRRHLSMEAYLSLSHPWRVPSDLKVKLHQPESMFWVGFRQDHGFIRLRLIPNEIITPGERRGDQRRFSWMSERASLFAAAVDVLDLPLFVEWEKGALSISSEDPASPVSCSWPDAFGPCQFEQIVVDPYQLLVPAARFISRAGLRPGTVRTFFSGFPREVLEGFHRLQ
;
A
#
# COMPACT_ATOMS: atom_id res chain seq x y z
N MET A 1 -0.24 -9.22 -18.65
CA MET A 1 -1.68 -9.16 -18.26
C MET A 1 -1.84 -7.91 -17.40
N ARG A 2 -2.73 -6.97 -17.73
CA ARG A 2 -2.98 -5.80 -16.85
C ARG A 2 -4.07 -6.20 -15.86
N GLU A 3 -3.69 -6.47 -14.61
CA GLU A 3 -4.58 -6.86 -13.53
C GLU A 3 -5.60 -5.73 -13.21
N ARG A 4 -6.91 -5.91 -13.42
CA ARG A 4 -7.85 -4.80 -13.14
C ARG A 4 -8.10 -4.69 -11.63
N ARG A 5 -7.38 -3.80 -10.95
CA ARG A 5 -7.62 -3.49 -9.53
C ARG A 5 -8.62 -2.34 -9.38
N TRP A 6 -9.60 -2.55 -8.51
CA TRP A 6 -10.58 -1.56 -8.09
C TRP A 6 -10.37 -1.30 -6.62
N GLU A 7 -10.63 -0.07 -6.19
CA GLU A 7 -10.46 0.30 -4.78
C GLU A 7 -11.59 1.19 -4.33
N SER A 8 -11.98 1.01 -3.08
CA SER A 8 -12.93 1.87 -2.39
C SER A 8 -12.18 2.83 -1.48
N GLN A 9 -12.74 4.03 -1.30
CA GLN A 9 -12.24 5.01 -0.30
C GLN A 9 -12.69 4.67 1.12
N THR A 10 -13.65 3.75 1.25
CA THR A 10 -14.20 3.27 2.52
C THR A 10 -14.21 1.75 2.55
N ALA A 11 -14.32 1.17 3.73
CA ALA A 11 -14.68 -0.24 3.84
C ALA A 11 -15.96 -0.51 3.03
N VAL A 12 -16.00 -1.67 2.37
CA VAL A 12 -17.15 -2.17 1.61
C VAL A 12 -17.47 -3.55 2.13
N SER A 13 -18.75 -3.83 2.35
CA SER A 13 -19.20 -5.17 2.75
C SER A 13 -19.12 -6.13 1.56
N PHE A 14 -19.09 -7.44 1.86
CA PHE A 14 -19.13 -8.48 0.84
C PHE A 14 -20.38 -8.36 -0.04
N GLU A 15 -21.54 -8.04 0.54
CA GLU A 15 -22.80 -7.85 -0.18
C GLU A 15 -22.74 -6.65 -1.13
N GLU A 16 -22.11 -5.55 -0.70
CA GLU A 16 -21.92 -4.35 -1.53
C GLU A 16 -21.04 -4.66 -2.76
N VAL A 17 -19.99 -5.45 -2.58
CA VAL A 17 -19.12 -5.90 -3.69
C VAL A 17 -19.89 -6.80 -4.66
N VAL A 18 -20.65 -7.78 -4.14
CA VAL A 18 -21.48 -8.65 -4.99
C VAL A 18 -22.50 -7.85 -5.79
N ALA A 19 -23.15 -6.86 -5.16
CA ALA A 19 -24.08 -5.97 -5.82
C ALA A 19 -23.38 -5.14 -6.91
N PHE A 20 -22.21 -4.58 -6.62
CA PHE A 20 -21.40 -3.81 -7.57
C PHE A 20 -20.98 -4.65 -8.79
N CYS A 21 -20.48 -5.87 -8.57
CA CYS A 21 -20.12 -6.81 -9.64
C CYS A 21 -21.32 -7.13 -10.54
N ARG A 22 -22.52 -7.28 -9.98
CA ARG A 22 -23.76 -7.46 -10.77
C ARG A 22 -24.08 -6.23 -11.61
N SER A 23 -24.03 -5.03 -11.03
CA SER A 23 -24.26 -3.78 -11.76
C SER A 23 -23.27 -3.57 -12.91
N LEU A 24 -21.99 -3.91 -12.72
CA LEU A 24 -21.00 -3.85 -13.80
C LEU A 24 -21.33 -4.83 -14.94
N LYS A 25 -21.79 -6.06 -14.63
CA LYS A 25 -22.27 -7.03 -15.65
C LYS A 25 -23.47 -6.48 -16.41
N GLU A 26 -24.43 -5.86 -15.73
CA GLU A 26 -25.61 -5.22 -16.35
C GLU A 26 -25.22 -4.10 -17.31
N LEU A 27 -24.12 -3.39 -17.04
CA LEU A 27 -23.52 -2.39 -17.93
C LEU A 27 -22.70 -2.99 -19.08
N GLY A 28 -22.69 -4.32 -19.24
CA GLY A 28 -21.98 -5.02 -20.32
C GLY A 28 -20.48 -5.14 -20.11
N LEU A 29 -19.98 -4.87 -18.89
CA LEU A 29 -18.58 -5.08 -18.57
C LEU A 29 -18.30 -6.55 -18.26
N GLU A 30 -17.17 -7.04 -18.75
CA GLU A 30 -16.70 -8.39 -18.46
C GLU A 30 -16.21 -8.46 -17.00
N VAL A 31 -17.11 -8.91 -16.12
CA VAL A 31 -16.81 -9.27 -14.74
C VAL A 31 -16.79 -10.78 -14.66
N LYS A 32 -15.64 -11.38 -14.34
CA LYS A 32 -15.55 -12.83 -14.12
C LYS A 32 -16.37 -13.23 -12.90
N GLU A 33 -16.80 -14.49 -12.83
CA GLU A 33 -17.62 -14.93 -11.71
C GLU A 33 -16.78 -14.92 -10.42
N ILE A 34 -17.32 -14.32 -9.37
CA ILE A 34 -16.62 -14.07 -8.08
C ILE A 34 -16.17 -15.39 -7.41
N ASP A 35 -16.77 -16.51 -7.82
CA ASP A 35 -16.48 -17.89 -7.43
C ASP A 35 -15.38 -18.57 -8.28
N LYS A 36 -14.82 -17.89 -9.29
CA LYS A 36 -13.90 -18.51 -10.28
C LYS A 36 -12.56 -17.79 -10.48
N GLU A 37 -12.27 -16.70 -9.77
CA GLU A 37 -10.98 -16.01 -9.86
C GLU A 37 -10.21 -16.00 -8.52
N VAL A 38 -8.96 -16.47 -8.60
CA VAL A 38 -7.95 -16.60 -7.51
C VAL A 38 -7.29 -15.24 -7.18
N SER A 39 -7.95 -14.12 -7.47
CA SER A 39 -7.44 -12.76 -7.17
C SER A 39 -8.57 -11.72 -7.18
N CYS A 40 -9.45 -11.78 -6.19
CA CYS A 40 -10.27 -10.66 -5.73
C CYS A 40 -9.84 -10.33 -4.30
N TYR A 41 -9.21 -9.17 -4.07
CA TYR A 41 -8.81 -8.75 -2.71
C TYR A 41 -9.89 -7.85 -2.12
N PHE A 42 -10.81 -8.40 -1.32
CA PHE A 42 -11.70 -7.58 -0.47
C PHE A 42 -12.18 -8.35 0.75
N GLU A 43 -11.49 -8.18 1.88
CA GLU A 43 -12.08 -8.17 3.22
C GLU A 43 -11.20 -7.28 4.12
N GLU A 44 -11.40 -5.96 4.08
CA GLU A 44 -11.02 -5.13 5.24
C GLU A 44 -12.19 -5.22 6.21
N PHE A 45 -12.07 -6.09 7.20
CA PHE A 45 -13.03 -6.18 8.28
C PHE A 45 -12.50 -5.55 9.55
N TRP A 46 -13.38 -4.78 10.18
CA TRP A 46 -13.14 -4.26 11.51
C TRP A 46 -13.50 -5.33 12.52
N ILE A 47 -12.51 -5.73 13.30
CA ILE A 47 -12.72 -6.47 14.52
C ILE A 47 -12.56 -5.50 15.70
N ASP A 48 -13.53 -5.47 16.60
CA ASP A 48 -13.49 -4.56 17.76
C ASP A 48 -12.48 -5.06 18.81
N LYS A 49 -12.23 -6.38 18.83
CA LYS A 49 -11.31 -7.05 19.75
C LYS A 49 -10.55 -8.15 19.05
N LEU A 50 -9.34 -8.41 19.52
CA LEU A 50 -8.45 -9.41 18.91
C LEU A 50 -8.98 -10.84 19.02
N ASP A 51 -9.84 -11.15 19.99
CA ASP A 51 -10.47 -12.47 20.12
C ASP A 51 -11.54 -12.76 19.06
N GLU A 52 -11.95 -11.75 18.29
CA GLU A 52 -12.84 -11.93 17.13
C GLU A 52 -12.11 -12.44 15.88
N ILE A 53 -10.78 -12.56 15.92
CA ILE A 53 -9.99 -13.03 14.77
C ILE A 53 -10.35 -14.46 14.34
N ASP A 54 -10.86 -15.28 15.28
CA ASP A 54 -11.30 -16.65 15.00
C ASP A 54 -12.49 -16.68 14.00
N ARG A 55 -13.16 -15.54 13.77
CA ARG A 55 -14.19 -15.38 12.72
C ARG A 55 -13.63 -15.44 11.30
N LEU A 56 -12.31 -15.23 11.13
CA LEU A 56 -11.63 -15.25 9.83
C LEU A 56 -11.39 -16.67 9.29
N GLU A 57 -11.46 -17.71 10.13
CA GLU A 57 -11.20 -19.11 9.74
C GLU A 57 -12.32 -19.75 8.88
N ALA A 58 -13.43 -19.06 8.63
CA ALA A 58 -14.62 -19.63 8.02
C ALA A 58 -14.71 -19.56 6.48
N TRP A 59 -13.75 -18.92 5.79
CA TRP A 59 -13.86 -18.63 4.35
C TRP A 59 -12.72 -19.27 3.54
N PRO A 60 -13.00 -19.88 2.37
CA PRO A 60 -11.97 -20.24 1.42
C PRO A 60 -11.42 -18.96 0.76
N VAL A 61 -10.37 -18.38 1.34
CA VAL A 61 -9.69 -17.17 0.83
C VAL A 61 -8.20 -17.48 0.68
N ASP A 62 -7.60 -17.06 -0.44
CA ASP A 62 -6.19 -17.31 -0.75
C ASP A 62 -5.23 -16.57 0.22
N GLU A 63 -5.62 -15.40 0.71
CA GLU A 63 -4.90 -14.63 1.73
C GLU A 63 -5.89 -13.77 2.55
N VAL A 64 -5.82 -13.85 3.88
CA VAL A 64 -6.54 -12.94 4.79
C VAL A 64 -5.52 -12.01 5.45
N THR A 65 -5.76 -10.71 5.35
CA THR A 65 -4.91 -9.69 5.98
C THR A 65 -5.69 -8.97 7.09
N LEU A 66 -5.28 -9.17 8.34
CA LEU A 66 -5.76 -8.38 9.46
C LEU A 66 -5.13 -6.98 9.42
N VAL A 67 -5.96 -5.94 9.52
CA VAL A 67 -5.52 -4.55 9.61
C VAL A 67 -5.77 -4.02 11.01
N GLN A 68 -4.70 -3.65 11.70
CA GLN A 68 -4.76 -2.95 12.97
C GLN A 68 -4.54 -1.46 12.75
N VAL A 69 -5.46 -0.63 13.22
CA VAL A 69 -5.45 0.82 12.99
C VAL A 69 -5.22 1.56 14.30
N ASN A 70 -4.18 2.39 14.32
CA ASN A 70 -3.90 3.33 15.40
C ASN A 70 -4.13 4.75 14.93
N ASP A 71 -5.28 5.29 15.30
CA ASP A 71 -5.58 6.69 15.04
C ASP A 71 -4.82 7.60 16.00
N ARG A 72 -4.35 8.73 15.45
CA ARG A 72 -3.62 9.77 16.20
C ARG A 72 -2.39 9.23 16.93
N TRP A 73 -1.69 8.29 16.33
CA TRP A 73 -0.47 7.75 16.87
C TRP A 73 0.65 8.78 16.85
N GLU A 74 1.33 8.98 17.99
CA GLU A 74 2.34 10.05 18.21
C GLU A 74 3.77 9.53 18.43
N GLY A 75 4.03 8.23 18.16
CA GLY A 75 5.33 7.61 18.37
C GLY A 75 6.34 7.81 17.23
N ASP A 76 7.52 7.19 17.37
CA ASP A 76 8.55 7.15 16.33
C ASP A 76 8.37 5.93 15.43
N PHE A 77 8.01 6.15 14.16
CA PHE A 77 7.66 5.07 13.23
C PHE A 77 8.81 4.12 12.98
N PHE A 78 10.06 4.60 13.08
CA PHE A 78 11.25 3.76 13.00
C PHE A 78 11.30 2.76 14.17
N VAL A 79 11.06 3.24 15.40
CA VAL A 79 11.08 2.39 16.60
C VAL A 79 9.95 1.36 16.54
N LEU A 80 8.76 1.78 16.08
CA LEU A 80 7.62 0.89 15.88
C LEU A 80 7.94 -0.21 14.87
N ALA A 81 8.43 0.17 13.68
CA ALA A 81 8.78 -0.76 12.61
C ALA A 81 9.89 -1.73 13.03
N GLY A 82 10.92 -1.24 13.73
CA GLY A 82 11.99 -2.07 14.29
C GLY A 82 11.47 -3.08 15.31
N SER A 83 10.62 -2.65 16.25
CA SER A 83 10.03 -3.53 17.26
C SER A 83 9.14 -4.61 16.64
N HIS A 84 8.36 -4.24 15.61
CA HIS A 84 7.56 -5.20 14.86
C HIS A 84 8.45 -6.19 14.10
N TYR A 85 9.53 -5.73 13.45
CA TYR A 85 10.47 -6.60 12.75
C TYR A 85 11.16 -7.60 13.70
N ASP A 86 11.56 -7.16 14.89
CA ASP A 86 12.18 -8.03 15.90
C ASP A 86 11.23 -9.15 16.36
N LEU A 87 9.94 -8.86 16.49
CA LEU A 87 8.93 -9.87 16.78
C LEU A 87 8.67 -10.77 15.57
N PHE A 88 8.53 -10.19 14.37
CA PHE A 88 8.34 -10.90 13.10
C PHE A 88 9.41 -11.97 12.87
N ARG A 89 10.70 -11.62 13.09
CA ARG A 89 11.84 -12.55 12.94
C ARG A 89 11.75 -13.79 13.83
N ARG A 90 11.03 -13.73 14.96
CA ARG A 90 10.86 -14.86 15.88
C ARG A 90 9.76 -15.83 15.41
N HIS A 91 8.97 -15.42 14.41
CA HIS A 91 7.78 -16.14 13.93
C HIS A 91 7.73 -16.23 12.40
N LEU A 92 8.88 -16.40 11.74
CA LEU A 92 8.96 -16.50 10.28
C LEU A 92 8.24 -17.77 9.77
N SER A 93 7.34 -17.58 8.81
CA SER A 93 6.72 -18.64 8.01
C SER A 93 6.63 -18.19 6.55
N MET A 94 6.38 -19.11 5.61
CA MET A 94 6.19 -18.78 4.20
C MET A 94 4.95 -17.89 3.96
N GLU A 95 3.96 -18.02 4.83
CA GLU A 95 2.68 -17.31 4.76
C GLU A 95 2.71 -15.98 5.54
N ALA A 96 3.75 -15.76 6.34
CA ALA A 96 3.87 -14.58 7.20
C ALA A 96 4.07 -13.30 6.38
N TYR A 97 3.15 -12.36 6.57
CA TYR A 97 3.21 -11.02 6.04
C TYR A 97 3.09 -10.01 7.14
N LEU A 98 4.02 -9.06 7.20
CA LEU A 98 3.89 -7.89 8.04
C LEU A 98 4.15 -6.64 7.20
N SER A 99 3.27 -5.65 7.27
CA SER A 99 3.65 -4.31 6.83
C SER A 99 3.04 -3.24 7.73
N LEU A 100 3.76 -2.14 7.88
CA LEU A 100 3.31 -0.97 8.61
C LEU A 100 3.20 0.17 7.61
N SER A 101 2.12 0.92 7.69
CA SER A 101 1.89 2.10 6.87
C SER A 101 1.79 3.36 7.72
N HIS A 102 2.33 4.45 7.19
CA HIS A 102 2.23 5.78 7.75
C HIS A 102 1.79 6.77 6.66
N PRO A 103 0.97 7.80 6.98
CA PRO A 103 0.64 8.84 6.02
C PRO A 103 1.89 9.60 5.59
N TRP A 104 2.13 9.70 4.28
CA TRP A 104 3.15 10.56 3.70
C TRP A 104 2.49 11.81 3.16
N ARG A 105 2.94 12.98 3.65
CA ARG A 105 2.42 14.26 3.18
C ARG A 105 3.24 14.78 2.02
N VAL A 106 2.54 15.19 0.98
CA VAL A 106 3.11 15.87 -0.16
C VAL A 106 3.75 17.19 0.32
N PRO A 107 5.00 17.48 -0.04
CA PRO A 107 5.65 18.75 0.25
C PRO A 107 4.80 19.96 -0.20
N SER A 108 4.68 20.98 0.66
CA SER A 108 3.77 22.12 0.44
C SER A 108 4.14 23.01 -0.76
N ASP A 109 5.39 22.92 -1.22
CA ASP A 109 5.89 23.60 -2.41
C ASP A 109 5.46 22.90 -3.72
N LEU A 110 5.11 21.60 -3.66
CA LEU A 110 4.48 20.89 -4.78
C LEU A 110 2.99 21.23 -4.86
N LYS A 111 2.63 22.01 -5.89
CA LYS A 111 1.22 22.33 -6.18
C LYS A 111 0.53 21.15 -6.87
N VAL A 112 -0.06 20.27 -6.09
CA VAL A 112 -0.89 19.15 -6.59
C VAL A 112 -2.36 19.53 -6.71
N LYS A 113 -3.01 19.09 -7.79
CA LYS A 113 -4.45 19.30 -8.04
C LYS A 113 -5.18 18.00 -8.35
N LEU A 114 -4.47 16.99 -8.85
CA LEU A 114 -5.06 15.73 -9.30
C LEU A 114 -4.84 14.60 -8.29
N HIS A 115 -3.92 14.79 -7.34
CA HIS A 115 -3.64 13.88 -6.24
C HIS A 115 -3.98 14.49 -4.89
N GLN A 116 -4.24 13.62 -3.92
CA GLN A 116 -4.47 13.98 -2.53
C GLN A 116 -3.17 14.53 -1.92
N PRO A 117 -3.26 15.52 -1.03
CA PRO A 117 -2.09 16.06 -0.32
C PRO A 117 -1.48 15.07 0.68
N GLU A 118 -2.23 14.03 1.04
CA GLU A 118 -1.78 12.93 1.86
C GLU A 118 -1.85 11.64 1.04
N SER A 119 -0.73 10.96 1.00
CA SER A 119 -0.48 9.68 0.35
C SER A 119 0.03 8.71 1.42
N MET A 120 0.49 7.53 1.04
CA MET A 120 0.83 6.50 2.02
C MET A 120 2.22 5.94 1.78
N PHE A 121 2.95 5.70 2.87
CA PHE A 121 4.27 5.08 2.91
C PHE A 121 4.19 3.78 3.71
N TRP A 122 4.83 2.71 3.24
CA TRP A 122 4.92 1.44 3.95
C TRP A 122 6.36 1.00 4.12
N VAL A 123 6.58 0.30 5.23
CA VAL A 123 7.68 -0.63 5.44
C VAL A 123 7.08 -2.01 5.62
N GLY A 124 7.55 -3.00 4.88
CA GLY A 124 7.04 -4.35 5.00
C GLY A 124 8.11 -5.43 4.97
N PHE A 125 7.71 -6.58 5.47
CA PHE A 125 8.56 -7.72 5.78
C PHE A 125 7.87 -9.00 5.29
N ARG A 126 8.65 -9.81 4.58
CA ARG A 126 8.35 -11.18 4.16
C ARG A 126 9.46 -12.09 4.70
N GLN A 127 9.33 -13.39 4.48
CA GLN A 127 10.32 -14.36 4.93
C GLN A 127 11.73 -14.11 4.36
N ASP A 128 11.80 -13.74 3.08
CA ASP A 128 13.03 -13.70 2.28
C ASP A 128 13.48 -12.29 1.88
N HIS A 129 12.62 -11.30 2.05
CA HIS A 129 12.90 -9.91 1.73
C HIS A 129 12.08 -8.95 2.58
N GLY A 130 12.46 -7.68 2.55
CA GLY A 130 11.59 -6.60 2.95
C GLY A 130 11.31 -5.67 1.77
N PHE A 131 10.39 -4.73 1.96
CA PHE A 131 10.11 -3.71 0.96
C PHE A 131 9.76 -2.35 1.56
N ILE A 132 10.05 -1.29 0.81
CA ILE A 132 9.43 0.01 0.97
C ILE A 132 8.44 0.20 -0.17
N ARG A 133 7.25 0.71 0.17
CA ARG A 133 6.24 1.06 -0.81
C ARG A 133 5.78 2.48 -0.57
N LEU A 134 5.58 3.23 -1.65
CA LEU A 134 4.89 4.51 -1.59
C LEU A 134 3.73 4.48 -2.57
N ARG A 135 2.56 4.88 -2.11
CA ARG A 135 1.33 4.90 -2.90
C ARG A 135 0.77 6.32 -2.96
N LEU A 136 0.64 6.83 -4.17
CA LEU A 136 -0.06 8.07 -4.47
C LEU A 136 -1.55 7.82 -4.58
N ILE A 137 -2.34 8.67 -3.91
CA ILE A 137 -3.79 8.60 -3.93
C ILE A 137 -4.32 9.71 -4.84
N PRO A 138 -5.01 9.40 -5.94
CA PRO A 138 -5.62 10.42 -6.77
C PRO A 138 -6.90 11.00 -6.15
N ASN A 139 -7.33 12.17 -6.62
CA ASN A 139 -8.62 12.77 -6.27
C ASN A 139 -9.81 12.08 -6.96
N GLU A 140 -9.55 11.37 -8.07
CA GLU A 140 -10.55 10.67 -8.87
C GLU A 140 -9.96 9.33 -9.37
N ILE A 141 -10.74 8.27 -9.37
CA ILE A 141 -10.38 7.02 -10.05
C ILE A 141 -11.14 6.96 -11.37
N ILE A 142 -10.40 6.86 -12.48
CA ILE A 142 -10.97 6.64 -13.81
C ILE A 142 -10.57 5.24 -14.25
N THR A 143 -11.57 4.43 -14.55
CA THR A 143 -11.42 3.01 -14.88
C THR A 143 -10.58 2.82 -16.15
N PRO A 144 -9.77 1.76 -16.24
CA PRO A 144 -9.13 1.38 -17.49
C PRO A 144 -10.13 1.31 -18.66
N GLY A 145 -9.81 2.02 -19.76
CA GLY A 145 -10.65 2.08 -20.97
C GLY A 145 -11.53 3.33 -21.07
N GLU A 146 -11.75 4.05 -19.98
CA GLU A 146 -12.44 5.33 -20.01
C GLU A 146 -11.54 6.46 -20.56
N ARG A 147 -12.10 7.32 -21.42
CA ARG A 147 -11.37 8.42 -22.09
C ARG A 147 -11.52 9.79 -21.42
N ARG A 148 -12.38 9.93 -20.41
CA ARG A 148 -12.65 11.23 -19.74
C ARG A 148 -11.41 11.85 -19.09
N GLY A 149 -10.38 11.04 -18.78
CA GLY A 149 -9.10 11.51 -18.26
C GLY A 149 -8.11 11.99 -19.32
N ASP A 150 -8.33 11.69 -20.62
CA ASP A 150 -7.31 11.83 -21.66
C ASP A 150 -6.78 13.27 -21.79
N GLN A 151 -7.66 14.28 -21.67
CA GLN A 151 -7.29 15.69 -21.72
C GLN A 151 -6.38 16.14 -20.57
N ARG A 152 -6.41 15.42 -19.44
CA ARG A 152 -5.61 15.71 -18.23
C ARG A 152 -4.41 14.76 -18.09
N ARG A 153 -4.21 13.81 -19.02
CA ARG A 153 -3.15 12.78 -18.92
C ARG A 153 -1.76 13.39 -18.69
N PHE A 154 -1.41 14.42 -19.44
CA PHE A 154 -0.11 15.09 -19.29
C PHE A 154 0.08 15.66 -17.88
N SER A 155 -0.88 16.46 -17.39
CA SER A 155 -0.81 17.03 -16.04
C SER A 155 -0.78 15.96 -14.95
N TRP A 156 -1.55 14.88 -15.14
CA TRP A 156 -1.59 13.76 -14.22
C TRP A 156 -0.23 13.07 -14.07
N MET A 157 0.39 12.74 -15.20
CA MET A 157 1.71 12.09 -15.23
C MET A 157 2.81 13.02 -14.72
N SER A 158 2.73 14.31 -15.05
CA SER A 158 3.65 15.33 -14.54
C SER A 158 3.58 15.47 -13.02
N GLU A 159 2.37 15.49 -12.44
CA GLU A 159 2.20 15.49 -10.99
C GLU A 159 2.78 14.22 -10.35
N ARG A 160 2.52 13.04 -10.92
CA ARG A 160 3.08 11.78 -10.42
C ARG A 160 4.59 11.72 -10.43
N ALA A 161 5.21 12.11 -11.54
CA ALA A 161 6.66 12.15 -11.65
C ALA A 161 7.26 13.05 -10.56
N SER A 162 6.67 14.23 -10.37
CA SER A 162 7.10 15.18 -9.33
C SER A 162 6.90 14.63 -7.91
N LEU A 163 5.76 13.96 -7.67
CA LEU A 163 5.43 13.35 -6.38
C LEU A 163 6.36 12.20 -6.04
N PHE A 164 6.61 11.27 -6.95
CA PHE A 164 7.55 10.18 -6.70
C PHE A 164 8.98 10.69 -6.57
N ALA A 165 9.41 11.67 -7.37
CA ALA A 165 10.72 12.27 -7.22
C ALA A 165 10.90 12.90 -5.83
N ALA A 166 9.89 13.61 -5.33
CA ALA A 166 9.92 14.16 -3.98
C ALA A 166 9.90 13.08 -2.88
N ALA A 167 9.15 11.99 -3.07
CA ALA A 167 9.18 10.88 -2.13
C ALA A 167 10.55 10.19 -2.08
N VAL A 168 11.15 9.95 -3.25
CA VAL A 168 12.50 9.39 -3.39
C VAL A 168 13.52 10.27 -2.69
N ASP A 169 13.46 11.60 -2.87
CA ASP A 169 14.34 12.55 -2.19
C ASP A 169 14.14 12.57 -0.66
N VAL A 170 12.88 12.62 -0.19
CA VAL A 170 12.56 12.62 1.25
C VAL A 170 13.06 11.36 1.95
N LEU A 171 12.92 10.21 1.29
CA LEU A 171 13.35 8.91 1.79
C LEU A 171 14.85 8.64 1.52
N ASP A 172 15.48 9.47 0.68
CA ASP A 172 16.82 9.32 0.13
C ASP A 172 17.04 7.88 -0.38
N LEU A 173 16.14 7.46 -1.27
CA LEU A 173 16.20 6.16 -1.94
C LEU A 173 17.10 6.26 -3.18
N PRO A 174 17.88 5.21 -3.51
CA PRO A 174 18.75 5.17 -4.69
C PRO A 174 17.93 4.84 -5.95
N LEU A 175 16.88 5.64 -6.21
CA LEU A 175 15.93 5.44 -7.29
C LEU A 175 15.94 6.65 -8.24
N PHE A 176 15.69 6.38 -9.52
CA PHE A 176 15.48 7.40 -10.54
C PHE A 176 14.03 7.38 -10.99
N VAL A 177 13.42 8.56 -11.11
CA VAL A 177 12.06 8.73 -11.62
C VAL A 177 12.15 9.41 -12.98
N GLU A 178 11.69 8.73 -14.02
CA GLU A 178 11.76 9.20 -15.40
C GLU A 178 10.37 9.21 -16.01
N TRP A 179 10.08 10.24 -16.80
CA TRP A 179 8.85 10.30 -17.59
C TRP A 179 9.21 10.59 -19.05
N GLU A 180 9.22 9.53 -19.85
CA GLU A 180 9.55 9.61 -21.26
C GLU A 180 8.42 9.04 -22.13
N LYS A 181 8.13 9.72 -23.25
CA LYS A 181 7.17 9.26 -24.26
C LYS A 181 5.78 8.89 -23.70
N GLY A 182 5.39 9.53 -22.60
CA GLY A 182 4.10 9.31 -21.96
C GLY A 182 4.05 8.16 -20.96
N ALA A 183 5.18 7.50 -20.67
CA ALA A 183 5.28 6.42 -19.70
C ALA A 183 6.15 6.83 -18.51
N LEU A 184 5.64 6.64 -17.30
CA LEU A 184 6.39 6.87 -16.06
C LEU A 184 7.14 5.59 -15.66
N SER A 185 8.45 5.69 -15.52
CA SER A 185 9.31 4.60 -15.06
C SER A 185 10.04 4.98 -13.78
N ILE A 186 10.29 3.96 -12.96
CA ILE A 186 11.13 4.07 -11.77
C ILE A 186 12.17 2.97 -11.89
N SER A 187 13.44 3.32 -11.72
CA SER A 187 14.58 2.41 -11.78
C SER A 187 15.45 2.57 -10.54
N SER A 188 16.21 1.53 -10.21
CA SER A 188 17.18 1.53 -9.11
C SER A 188 18.59 1.73 -9.66
N GLU A 189 19.44 2.44 -8.92
CA GLU A 189 20.88 2.54 -9.20
C GLU A 189 21.56 1.16 -9.08
N ASP A 190 21.10 0.35 -8.12
CA ASP A 190 21.57 -1.02 -7.91
C ASP A 190 20.60 -2.04 -8.53
N PRO A 191 21.03 -2.81 -9.54
CA PRO A 191 20.22 -3.88 -10.12
C PRO A 191 19.84 -5.00 -9.15
N ALA A 192 20.56 -5.17 -8.04
CA ALA A 192 20.24 -6.16 -7.01
C ALA A 192 19.10 -5.72 -6.07
N SER A 193 18.66 -4.46 -6.19
CA SER A 193 17.54 -3.88 -5.44
C SER A 193 16.37 -3.61 -6.38
N PRO A 194 15.56 -4.63 -6.73
CA PRO A 194 14.53 -4.48 -7.75
C PRO A 194 13.44 -3.52 -7.28
N VAL A 195 13.00 -2.68 -8.21
CA VAL A 195 11.88 -1.76 -8.02
C VAL A 195 10.79 -2.08 -9.02
N SER A 196 9.54 -2.05 -8.56
CA SER A 196 8.36 -2.17 -9.42
C SER A 196 7.54 -0.88 -9.32
N CYS A 197 6.99 -0.44 -10.44
CA CYS A 197 6.02 0.65 -10.49
C CYS A 197 4.69 0.06 -11.00
N SER A 198 3.69 0.07 -10.13
CA SER A 198 2.36 -0.45 -10.43
C SER A 198 1.47 0.69 -10.90
N TRP A 199 0.79 0.46 -12.03
CA TRP A 199 -0.18 1.38 -12.62
C TRP A 199 0.35 2.78 -12.99
N PRO A 200 1.59 2.89 -13.53
CA PRO A 200 2.22 4.19 -13.81
C PRO A 200 1.37 5.09 -14.69
N ASP A 201 0.61 4.51 -15.63
CA ASP A 201 -0.13 5.25 -16.65
C ASP A 201 -1.66 5.19 -16.48
N ALA A 202 -2.16 4.48 -15.45
CA ALA A 202 -3.60 4.39 -15.20
C ALA A 202 -4.07 5.58 -14.35
N PHE A 203 -5.28 6.06 -14.58
CA PHE A 203 -5.90 7.14 -13.79
C PHE A 203 -6.48 6.62 -12.45
N GLY A 204 -5.70 5.83 -11.71
CA GLY A 204 -6.06 5.31 -10.40
C GLY A 204 -4.94 5.55 -9.39
N PRO A 205 -4.93 4.84 -8.27
CA PRO A 205 -3.76 4.80 -7.40
C PRO A 205 -2.54 4.28 -8.15
N CYS A 206 -1.39 4.84 -7.84
CA CYS A 206 -0.13 4.42 -8.41
C CYS A 206 0.88 4.28 -7.27
N GLN A 207 1.70 3.24 -7.34
CA GLN A 207 2.68 2.99 -6.30
C GLN A 207 3.98 2.48 -6.89
N PHE A 208 5.07 2.77 -6.20
CA PHE A 208 6.29 2.01 -6.36
C PHE A 208 6.53 1.12 -5.16
N GLU A 209 7.25 0.03 -5.40
CA GLU A 209 7.75 -0.86 -4.37
C GLU A 209 9.20 -1.20 -4.67
N GLN A 210 10.09 -0.87 -3.74
CA GLN A 210 11.49 -1.28 -3.77
C GLN A 210 11.68 -2.44 -2.80
N ILE A 211 12.20 -3.54 -3.31
CA ILE A 211 12.51 -4.75 -2.53
C ILE A 211 13.98 -4.69 -2.11
N VAL A 212 14.25 -5.08 -0.86
CA VAL A 212 15.61 -5.26 -0.34
C VAL A 212 15.75 -6.64 0.28
N VAL A 213 16.92 -7.25 0.09
CA VAL A 213 17.23 -8.57 0.66
C VAL A 213 17.48 -8.48 2.17
N ASP A 214 18.12 -7.41 2.65
CA ASP A 214 18.36 -7.16 4.06
C ASP A 214 17.32 -6.16 4.61
N PRO A 215 16.33 -6.58 5.40
CA PRO A 215 15.28 -5.69 5.89
C PRO A 215 15.79 -4.59 6.82
N TYR A 216 16.98 -4.72 7.42
CA TYR A 216 17.58 -3.62 8.19
C TYR A 216 17.89 -2.40 7.32
N GLN A 217 18.09 -2.60 6.01
CA GLN A 217 18.26 -1.49 5.07
C GLN A 217 16.99 -0.62 4.97
N LEU A 218 15.81 -1.17 5.27
CA LEU A 218 14.54 -0.42 5.26
C LEU A 218 14.39 0.51 6.46
N LEU A 219 15.11 0.21 7.55
CA LEU A 219 15.04 1.02 8.75
C LEU A 219 15.69 2.40 8.51
N VAL A 220 16.67 2.51 7.61
CA VAL A 220 17.29 3.81 7.29
C VAL A 220 16.29 4.77 6.60
N PRO A 221 15.58 4.39 5.52
CA PRO A 221 14.51 5.21 4.96
C PRO A 221 13.36 5.48 5.93
N ALA A 222 13.01 4.53 6.80
CA ALA A 222 11.97 4.76 7.82
C ALA A 222 12.39 5.84 8.85
N ALA A 223 13.65 5.83 9.29
CA ALA A 223 14.20 6.87 10.16
C ALA A 223 14.22 8.24 9.45
N ARG A 224 14.62 8.27 8.18
CA ARG A 224 14.66 9.50 7.37
C ARG A 224 13.28 10.08 7.17
N PHE A 225 12.31 9.21 6.86
CA PHE A 225 10.91 9.58 6.77
C PHE A 225 10.45 10.32 8.02
N ILE A 226 10.70 9.76 9.22
CA ILE A 226 10.30 10.42 10.48
C ILE A 226 11.09 11.70 10.75
N SER A 227 12.38 11.73 10.45
CA SER A 227 13.21 12.95 10.56
C SER A 227 12.65 14.11 9.73
N ARG A 228 12.08 13.81 8.55
CA ARG A 228 11.48 14.81 7.65
C ARG A 228 10.01 15.11 7.96
N ALA A 229 9.22 14.09 8.30
CA ALA A 229 7.80 14.23 8.61
C ALA A 229 7.54 14.85 10.00
N GLY A 230 8.50 14.66 10.92
CA GLY A 230 8.37 14.95 12.34
C GLY A 230 7.49 13.94 13.07
N LEU A 231 7.49 14.02 14.40
CA LEU A 231 6.54 13.30 15.25
C LEU A 231 5.23 14.09 15.24
N ARG A 232 4.25 13.63 14.45
CA ARG A 232 2.91 14.21 14.39
C ARG A 232 1.89 13.10 14.51
N PRO A 233 0.72 13.35 15.13
CA PRO A 233 -0.37 12.41 15.13
C PRO A 233 -0.70 11.97 13.70
N GLY A 234 -0.58 10.68 13.44
CA GLY A 234 -0.92 10.06 12.16
C GLY A 234 -1.72 8.79 12.38
N THR A 235 -2.46 8.36 11.37
CA THR A 235 -3.11 7.04 11.38
C THR A 235 -2.10 6.00 10.89
N VAL A 236 -1.52 5.24 11.82
CA VAL A 236 -0.69 4.09 11.47
C VAL A 236 -1.58 2.88 11.24
N ARG A 237 -1.38 2.17 10.14
CA ARG A 237 -2.02 0.87 9.91
C ARG A 237 -0.98 -0.22 9.84
N THR A 238 -1.18 -1.30 10.58
CA THR A 238 -0.33 -2.49 10.52
C THR A 238 -1.13 -3.64 9.92
N PHE A 239 -0.55 -4.32 8.94
CA PHE A 239 -1.15 -5.40 8.16
C PHE A 239 -0.47 -6.71 8.53
N PHE A 240 -1.26 -7.73 8.81
CA PHE A 240 -0.81 -9.05 9.24
C PHE A 240 -1.47 -10.15 8.41
N SER A 241 -0.69 -11.05 7.81
CA SER A 241 -1.17 -12.32 7.24
C SER A 241 -0.33 -13.47 7.80
N GLY A 242 -0.92 -14.66 7.97
CA GLY A 242 -0.18 -15.88 8.31
C GLY A 242 0.38 -15.98 9.73
N PHE A 243 -0.20 -15.25 10.70
CA PHE A 243 0.18 -15.33 12.12
C PHE A 243 -0.91 -15.97 12.97
N PRO A 244 -0.54 -16.83 13.94
CA PRO A 244 -1.50 -17.34 14.91
C PRO A 244 -1.82 -16.24 15.95
N ARG A 245 -2.96 -16.39 16.61
CA ARG A 245 -3.51 -15.40 17.55
C ARG A 245 -2.52 -14.97 18.64
N GLU A 246 -1.77 -15.91 19.22
CA GLU A 246 -0.80 -15.62 20.27
C GLU A 246 0.35 -14.70 19.81
N VAL A 247 0.70 -14.76 18.52
CA VAL A 247 1.72 -13.88 17.93
C VAL A 247 1.13 -12.49 17.67
N LEU A 248 -0.12 -12.44 17.22
CA LEU A 248 -0.85 -11.17 17.01
C LEU A 248 -1.07 -10.42 18.32
N GLU A 249 -1.32 -11.11 19.44
CA GLU A 249 -1.33 -10.51 20.78
C GLU A 249 0.02 -9.89 21.13
N GLY A 250 1.12 -10.49 20.67
CA GLY A 250 2.46 -9.93 20.77
C GLY A 250 2.60 -8.60 20.04
N PHE A 251 2.15 -8.54 18.79
CA PHE A 251 2.18 -7.31 17.99
C PHE A 251 1.27 -6.22 18.58
N HIS A 252 0.08 -6.58 19.06
CA HIS A 252 -0.84 -5.64 19.68
C HIS A 252 -0.23 -4.93 20.90
N ARG A 253 0.64 -5.61 21.66
CA ARG A 253 1.36 -5.04 22.81
C ARG A 253 2.48 -4.04 22.44
N LEU A 254 2.86 -3.94 21.17
CA LEU A 254 3.92 -3.03 20.71
C LEU A 254 3.44 -1.61 20.40
N GLN A 255 2.14 -1.35 20.53
CA GLN A 255 1.49 -0.13 20.05
C GLN A 255 1.29 0.93 21.13
#